data_AF-A0A133YZX6-F1
#
_entry.id   AF-A0A133YZX6-F1
#
_cell.length_a   1.000
_cell.length_b   1.000
_cell.length_c   1.000
_cell.angle_alpha   90.00
_cell.angle_beta   90.00
_cell.angle_gamma   90.00
#
_symmetry.space_group_name_H-M   'P 1'
#
loop_
_entity.id
_entity.type
_entity.pdbx_description
1 polymer ?
#
loop_
_entity_poly.entity_id
_entity_poly.type
_entity_poly.pdbx_seq_one_letter_code
_entity_poly.pdbx_strand_id
1 'polypeptide(L)'
;MARGESYEEFVEKFKIKKTTDDCYTPKNVYEIVLDWVKKEYKISDDVEIVRPFYPGGDYKNFNYPKNCVVIDNPPFSISFEIKKFFCDRKINFFLFQPHLTLFTSETESMKDICYIVAGVKLIYENGANVKTSFCTNLDKKYKIRLVPYFKSAIETKTNKRTVYEYPKNVITSALLTKYINKGVCMDFKKDECFKIANLDFLKEKRLKLFGSGFLISSKKADELNKKNVSKDVDYVVELSDKEREIIKRL
;
A
#
# COMPACT_ATOMS: atom_id res chain seq x y z
N MET A 1 9.06 -33.43 22.46
CA MET A 1 7.62 -33.12 22.53
C MET A 1 7.32 -32.63 23.92
N ALA A 2 6.68 -31.47 24.06
CA ALA A 2 6.18 -31.04 25.37
C ALA A 2 5.05 -31.99 25.83
N ARG A 3 4.86 -32.16 27.13
CA ARG A 3 3.86 -33.09 27.68
C ARG A 3 2.45 -32.60 27.31
N GLY A 4 1.76 -33.32 26.43
CA GLY A 4 0.39 -33.00 25.97
C GLY A 4 0.28 -32.46 24.54
N GLU A 5 1.39 -32.34 23.81
CA GLU A 5 1.42 -31.89 22.40
C GLU A 5 1.15 -33.07 21.45
N SER A 6 0.23 -32.91 20.49
CA SER A 6 -0.04 -33.92 19.46
C SER A 6 1.10 -34.00 18.43
N TYR A 7 1.23 -35.14 17.75
CA TYR A 7 2.24 -35.27 16.68
C TYR A 7 1.99 -34.24 15.57
N GLU A 8 0.73 -33.96 15.23
CA GLU A 8 0.38 -32.93 14.26
C GLU A 8 0.82 -31.53 14.73
N GLU A 9 0.57 -31.16 15.99
CA GLU A 9 0.97 -29.87 16.57
C GLU A 9 2.49 -29.71 16.62
N PHE A 10 3.22 -30.79 16.91
CA PHE A 10 4.68 -30.82 16.88
C PHE A 10 5.19 -30.59 15.45
N VAL A 11 4.64 -31.29 14.45
CA VAL A 11 5.02 -31.12 13.03
C VAL A 11 4.68 -29.73 12.51
N GLU A 12 3.55 -29.14 12.94
CA GLU A 12 3.13 -27.78 12.58
C GLU A 12 4.18 -26.71 12.94
N LYS A 13 4.90 -26.89 14.07
CA LYS A 13 5.97 -25.97 14.51
C LYS A 13 7.20 -25.99 13.60
N PHE A 14 7.43 -27.09 12.89
CA PHE A 14 8.52 -27.25 11.94
C PHE A 14 8.10 -26.99 10.49
N LYS A 15 6.80 -26.81 10.21
CA LYS A 15 6.37 -26.25 8.93
C LYS A 15 6.88 -24.81 8.85
N ILE A 16 7.67 -24.52 7.82
CA ILE A 16 8.15 -23.18 7.53
C ILE A 16 6.91 -22.27 7.48
N LYS A 17 6.80 -21.32 8.42
CA LYS A 17 5.75 -20.31 8.37
C LYS A 17 5.93 -19.54 7.06
N LYS A 18 4.95 -19.67 6.16
CA LYS A 18 4.92 -18.88 4.92
C LYS A 18 5.08 -17.41 5.28
N THR A 19 6.18 -16.82 4.84
CA THR A 19 6.46 -15.41 5.09
C THR A 19 5.66 -14.56 4.10
N THR A 20 5.70 -13.23 4.22
CA THR A 20 5.15 -12.35 3.17
C THR A 20 5.81 -12.55 1.80
N ASP A 21 6.93 -13.26 1.76
CA ASP A 21 7.66 -13.59 0.55
C ASP A 21 7.09 -14.83 -0.17
N ASP A 22 6.25 -15.63 0.52
CA ASP A 22 5.55 -16.82 -0.03
C ASP A 22 4.10 -16.48 -0.46
N CYS A 23 3.84 -15.21 -0.74
CA CYS A 23 2.52 -14.65 -0.98
C CYS A 23 2.09 -14.71 -2.45
N TYR A 24 1.04 -15.47 -2.72
CA TYR A 24 0.37 -15.45 -4.02
C TYR A 24 -0.36 -14.14 -4.25
N THR A 25 -0.12 -13.52 -5.41
CA THR A 25 -0.91 -12.39 -5.88
C THR A 25 -2.29 -12.90 -6.30
N PRO A 26 -3.39 -12.36 -5.76
CA PRO A 26 -4.73 -12.75 -6.17
C PRO A 26 -4.89 -12.64 -7.69
N LYS A 27 -5.46 -13.67 -8.33
CA LYS A 27 -5.56 -13.77 -9.79
C LYS A 27 -6.13 -12.50 -10.44
N ASN A 28 -7.22 -11.98 -9.89
CA ASN A 28 -7.86 -10.75 -10.37
C ASN A 28 -6.96 -9.51 -10.30
N VAL A 29 -6.07 -9.43 -9.31
CA VAL A 29 -5.11 -8.33 -9.15
C VAL A 29 -3.99 -8.49 -10.18
N TYR A 30 -3.47 -9.70 -10.34
CA TYR A 30 -2.43 -10.00 -11.31
C TYR A 30 -2.89 -9.67 -12.74
N GLU A 31 -4.10 -10.09 -13.11
CA GLU A 31 -4.70 -9.79 -14.43
C GLU A 31 -4.81 -8.27 -14.69
N ILE A 32 -5.28 -7.49 -13.70
CA ILE A 32 -5.35 -6.02 -13.83
C ILE A 32 -3.97 -5.41 -14.09
N VAL A 33 -2.94 -5.91 -13.40
CA VAL A 33 -1.56 -5.43 -13.57
C VAL A 33 -1.02 -5.84 -14.93
N LEU A 34 -1.18 -7.10 -15.31
CA LEU A 34 -0.76 -7.64 -16.60
C LEU A 34 -1.34 -6.84 -17.77
N ASP A 35 -2.66 -6.62 -17.77
CA ASP A 35 -3.35 -5.89 -18.83
C ASP A 35 -2.85 -4.45 -18.94
N TRP A 36 -2.66 -3.79 -17.79
CA TRP A 36 -2.14 -2.43 -17.76
C TRP A 36 -0.71 -2.37 -18.29
N VAL A 37 0.18 -3.27 -17.86
CA VAL A 37 1.59 -3.30 -18.28
C VAL A 37 1.70 -3.56 -19.78
N LYS A 38 0.96 -4.55 -20.31
CA LYS A 38 0.91 -4.84 -21.75
C LYS A 38 0.51 -3.60 -22.56
N LYS A 39 -0.57 -2.94 -22.16
CA LYS A 39 -1.08 -1.74 -22.85
C LYS A 39 -0.12 -0.56 -22.76
N GLU A 40 0.38 -0.28 -21.56
CA GLU A 40 1.21 0.88 -21.27
C GLU A 40 2.55 0.83 -22.02
N TYR A 41 3.20 -0.32 -21.99
CA TYR A 41 4.52 -0.51 -22.61
C TYR A 41 4.45 -1.15 -24.00
N LYS A 42 3.24 -1.31 -24.55
CA LYS A 42 2.99 -1.89 -25.88
C LYS A 42 3.70 -3.24 -26.08
N ILE A 43 3.60 -4.10 -25.06
CA ILE A 43 4.17 -5.45 -25.13
C ILE A 43 3.34 -6.24 -26.13
N SER A 44 4.00 -6.74 -27.18
CA SER A 44 3.37 -7.54 -28.23
C SER A 44 2.95 -8.92 -27.70
N ASP A 45 1.96 -9.54 -28.32
CA ASP A 45 1.39 -10.81 -27.84
C ASP A 45 2.31 -12.02 -28.07
N ASP A 46 3.31 -11.91 -28.94
CA ASP A 46 4.38 -12.90 -29.12
C ASP A 46 5.48 -12.83 -28.04
N VAL A 47 5.48 -11.77 -27.21
CA VAL A 47 6.42 -11.64 -26.10
C VAL A 47 5.96 -12.49 -24.93
N GLU A 48 6.81 -13.43 -24.52
CA GLU A 48 6.51 -14.30 -23.40
C GLU A 48 6.55 -13.56 -22.07
N ILE A 49 5.46 -13.68 -21.30
CA ILE A 49 5.37 -13.17 -19.93
C ILE A 49 5.73 -14.30 -18.98
N VAL A 50 6.81 -14.14 -18.24
CA VAL A 50 7.34 -15.18 -17.35
C VAL A 50 7.18 -14.81 -15.88
N ARG A 51 7.03 -15.84 -15.04
CA ARG A 51 6.78 -15.72 -13.60
C ARG A 51 7.74 -16.60 -12.80
N PRO A 52 9.03 -16.21 -12.71
CA PRO A 52 10.06 -17.04 -12.09
C PRO A 52 9.94 -17.13 -10.56
N PHE A 53 8.98 -16.43 -9.95
CA PHE A 53 8.70 -16.48 -8.51
C PHE A 53 7.36 -17.18 -8.19
N TYR A 54 6.64 -17.67 -9.21
CA TYR A 54 5.53 -18.60 -8.97
C TYR A 54 6.08 -19.85 -8.24
N PRO A 55 5.33 -20.48 -7.30
CA PRO A 55 5.90 -21.26 -6.20
C PRO A 55 6.97 -22.29 -6.60
N GLY A 56 8.05 -22.31 -5.82
CA GLY A 56 9.20 -23.18 -6.09
C GLY A 56 10.09 -22.69 -7.23
N GLY A 57 9.83 -21.49 -7.76
CA GLY A 57 10.61 -20.88 -8.82
C GLY A 57 12.02 -20.50 -8.39
N ASP A 58 12.98 -20.81 -9.26
CA ASP A 58 14.38 -20.41 -9.13
C ASP A 58 14.69 -19.37 -10.21
N TYR A 59 14.55 -18.10 -9.86
CA TYR A 59 14.78 -17.01 -10.81
C TYR A 59 16.23 -16.94 -11.32
N LYS A 60 17.21 -17.56 -10.64
CA LYS A 60 18.60 -17.56 -11.08
C LYS A 60 18.84 -18.56 -12.21
N ASN A 61 18.19 -19.71 -12.11
CA ASN A 61 18.29 -20.83 -13.05
C ASN A 61 17.11 -20.92 -14.04
N PHE A 62 16.15 -20.00 -13.96
CA PHE A 62 15.04 -19.93 -14.91
C PHE A 62 15.54 -19.69 -16.34
N ASN A 63 14.96 -20.43 -17.30
CA ASN A 63 15.27 -20.26 -18.71
C ASN A 63 14.48 -19.06 -19.27
N TYR A 64 15.09 -17.88 -19.31
CA TYR A 64 14.46 -16.66 -19.82
C TYR A 64 14.43 -16.65 -21.36
N PRO A 65 13.25 -16.74 -21.99
CA PRO A 65 13.13 -16.61 -23.44
C PRO A 65 13.65 -15.26 -23.92
N LYS A 66 14.09 -15.20 -25.18
CA LYS A 66 14.58 -13.95 -25.77
C LYS A 66 13.47 -12.89 -25.71
N ASN A 67 13.82 -11.71 -25.21
CA ASN A 67 12.92 -10.55 -25.06
C ASN A 67 11.74 -10.78 -24.11
N CYS A 68 11.70 -11.85 -23.32
CA CYS A 68 10.63 -12.07 -22.35
C CYS A 68 10.52 -10.90 -21.36
N VAL A 69 9.36 -10.77 -20.75
CA VAL A 69 9.11 -9.80 -19.69
C VAL A 69 8.67 -10.53 -18.44
N VAL A 70 9.41 -10.30 -17.35
CA VAL A 70 9.02 -10.78 -16.03
C VAL A 70 7.93 -9.86 -15.48
N ILE A 71 6.71 -10.37 -15.30
CA ILE A 71 5.65 -9.65 -14.58
C ILE A 71 5.29 -10.51 -13.39
N ASP A 72 5.77 -10.19 -12.20
CA ASP A 72 5.61 -11.10 -11.07
C ASP A 72 5.77 -10.44 -9.70
N ASN A 73 5.41 -11.19 -8.65
CA ASN A 73 5.57 -10.79 -7.26
C ASN A 73 6.78 -11.48 -6.62
N PRO A 74 7.96 -10.83 -6.57
CA PRO A 74 9.13 -11.43 -5.99
C PRO A 74 9.06 -11.46 -4.44
N PRO A 75 9.87 -12.31 -3.80
CA PRO A 75 10.14 -12.18 -2.37
C PRO A 75 10.74 -10.78 -2.09
N PHE A 76 10.10 -10.02 -1.20
CA PHE A 76 10.46 -8.63 -0.93
C PHE A 76 11.77 -8.52 -0.15
N SER A 77 12.08 -9.50 0.71
CA SER A 77 13.33 -9.55 1.49
C SER A 77 14.60 -9.51 0.64
N ILE A 78 14.56 -10.02 -0.59
CA ILE A 78 15.69 -10.04 -1.53
C ILE A 78 15.43 -9.21 -2.80
N SER A 79 14.49 -8.26 -2.74
CA SER A 79 14.10 -7.43 -3.89
C SER A 79 15.30 -6.70 -4.52
N PHE A 80 16.26 -6.23 -3.71
CA PHE A 80 17.48 -5.60 -4.22
C PHE A 80 18.30 -6.54 -5.11
N GLU A 81 18.55 -7.77 -4.65
CA GLU A 81 19.30 -8.77 -5.41
C GLU A 81 18.61 -9.11 -6.73
N ILE A 82 17.29 -9.28 -6.69
CA ILE A 82 16.46 -9.58 -7.87
C ILE A 82 16.52 -8.46 -8.90
N LYS A 83 16.30 -7.21 -8.46
CA LYS A 83 16.37 -6.02 -9.34
C LYS A 83 17.73 -5.92 -10.01
N LYS A 84 18.81 -6.08 -9.23
CA LYS A 84 20.18 -6.06 -9.74
C LYS A 84 20.42 -7.18 -10.75
N PHE A 85 20.01 -8.41 -10.43
CA PHE A 85 20.16 -9.56 -11.32
C PHE A 85 19.49 -9.35 -12.67
N PHE A 86 18.23 -8.88 -12.69
CA PHE A 86 17.53 -8.61 -13.95
C PHE A 86 18.16 -7.47 -14.73
N CYS A 87 18.59 -6.39 -14.07
CA CYS A 87 19.25 -5.28 -14.73
C CYS A 87 20.61 -5.70 -15.35
N ASP A 88 21.45 -6.40 -14.59
CA ASP A 88 22.76 -6.86 -15.05
C ASP A 88 22.65 -7.81 -16.26
N ARG A 89 21.62 -8.67 -16.26
CA ARG A 89 21.33 -9.60 -17.36
C ARG A 89 20.47 -9.00 -18.48
N LYS A 90 20.08 -7.73 -18.37
CA LYS A 90 19.21 -7.03 -19.32
C LYS A 90 17.87 -7.75 -19.55
N ILE A 91 17.32 -8.36 -18.49
CA ILE A 91 15.99 -8.98 -18.50
C ILE A 91 14.95 -7.88 -18.27
N ASN A 92 13.93 -7.83 -19.12
CA ASN A 92 12.84 -6.87 -18.96
C ASN A 92 11.93 -7.31 -17.81
N PHE A 93 11.51 -6.37 -16.96
CA PHE A 93 10.63 -6.70 -15.84
C PHE A 93 9.65 -5.59 -15.46
N PHE A 94 8.57 -6.01 -14.82
CA PHE A 94 7.64 -5.20 -14.03
C PHE A 94 7.34 -5.96 -12.73
N LEU A 95 7.91 -5.53 -11.61
CA LEU A 95 7.84 -6.27 -10.35
C LEU A 95 6.96 -5.56 -9.33
N PHE A 96 6.23 -6.36 -8.55
CA PHE A 96 5.55 -5.90 -7.35
C PHE A 96 6.59 -5.57 -6.27
N GLN A 97 6.33 -4.52 -5.49
CA GLN A 97 7.25 -4.00 -4.49
C GLN A 97 6.51 -3.52 -3.23
N PRO A 98 7.12 -3.63 -2.04
CA PRO A 98 6.60 -3.01 -0.83
C PRO A 98 6.60 -1.49 -0.98
N HIS A 99 5.45 -0.85 -0.76
CA HIS A 99 5.29 0.59 -0.97
C HIS A 99 6.22 1.43 -0.08
N LEU A 100 6.40 1.01 1.18
CA LEU A 100 7.18 1.78 2.16
C LEU A 100 8.68 1.84 1.82
N THR A 101 9.20 0.79 1.20
CA THR A 101 10.62 0.66 0.84
C THR A 101 10.82 0.62 -0.69
N LEU A 102 9.90 1.26 -1.42
CA LEU A 102 9.92 1.29 -2.89
C LEU A 102 11.24 1.88 -3.42
N PHE A 103 11.70 2.99 -2.82
CA PHE A 103 12.92 3.70 -3.17
C PHE A 103 14.14 3.19 -2.38
N THR A 104 14.32 1.87 -2.33
CA THR A 104 15.53 1.25 -1.76
C THR A 104 16.77 1.58 -2.58
N SER A 105 17.96 1.42 -1.97
CA SER A 105 19.26 1.71 -2.57
C SER A 105 19.41 1.21 -4.02
N GLU A 106 20.12 2.00 -4.83
CA GLU A 106 20.39 1.71 -6.24
C GLU A 106 21.87 1.47 -6.51
N THR A 107 22.15 0.61 -7.48
CA THR A 107 23.46 0.48 -8.12
C THR A 107 23.44 1.16 -9.49
N GLU A 108 24.60 1.34 -10.11
CA GLU A 108 24.71 1.88 -11.47
C GLU A 108 23.85 1.09 -12.48
N SER A 109 23.79 -0.23 -12.37
CA SER A 109 22.95 -1.05 -13.24
C SER A 109 21.44 -0.86 -13.01
N MET A 110 21.03 -0.36 -11.84
CA MET A 110 19.63 -0.13 -11.47
C MET A 110 19.18 1.31 -11.74
N LYS A 111 20.05 2.19 -12.24
CA LYS A 111 19.74 3.61 -12.42
C LYS A 111 18.54 3.86 -13.35
N ASP A 112 18.33 2.97 -14.30
CA ASP A 112 17.25 3.07 -15.29
C ASP A 112 15.93 2.41 -14.82
N ILE A 113 15.87 1.97 -13.56
CA ILE A 113 14.61 1.49 -12.97
C ILE A 113 13.67 2.67 -12.75
N CYS A 114 12.47 2.57 -13.32
CA CYS A 114 11.32 3.40 -13.04
C CYS A 114 10.53 2.85 -11.85
N TYR A 115 10.16 3.72 -10.91
CA TYR A 115 9.29 3.39 -9.79
C TYR A 115 7.86 3.86 -10.02
N ILE A 116 6.92 2.93 -9.97
CA ILE A 116 5.50 3.16 -10.15
C ILE A 116 4.83 3.23 -8.77
N VAL A 117 4.55 4.45 -8.32
CA VAL A 117 3.89 4.71 -7.04
C VAL A 117 2.39 4.50 -7.20
N ALA A 118 1.89 3.46 -6.54
CA ALA A 118 0.47 3.09 -6.54
C ALA A 118 -0.13 3.04 -5.13
N GLY A 119 0.62 2.52 -4.16
CA GLY A 119 0.23 2.46 -2.74
C GLY A 119 -1.05 1.68 -2.45
N VAL A 120 -1.33 0.64 -3.25
CA VAL A 120 -2.57 -0.15 -3.19
C VAL A 120 -2.52 -1.12 -2.04
N LYS A 121 -3.59 -1.23 -1.24
CA LYS A 121 -3.72 -2.29 -0.24
C LYS A 121 -4.10 -3.61 -0.89
N LEU A 122 -3.24 -4.61 -0.78
CA LEU A 122 -3.45 -5.96 -1.30
C LEU A 122 -3.51 -6.97 -0.14
N ILE A 123 -4.55 -7.80 -0.15
CA ILE A 123 -4.61 -9.00 0.69
C ILE A 123 -4.13 -10.16 -0.19
N TYR A 124 -2.95 -10.69 0.11
CA TYR A 124 -2.39 -11.86 -0.58
C TYR A 124 -3.07 -13.14 -0.10
N GLU A 125 -2.95 -14.24 -0.83
CA GLU A 125 -3.71 -15.47 -0.51
C GLU A 125 -3.37 -16.07 0.86
N ASN A 126 -2.18 -15.80 1.41
CA ASN A 126 -1.83 -16.19 2.78
C ASN A 126 -2.41 -15.24 3.86
N GLY A 127 -3.25 -14.28 3.48
CA GLY A 127 -3.87 -13.31 4.40
C GLY A 127 -3.03 -12.07 4.69
N ALA A 128 -1.81 -11.96 4.18
CA ALA A 128 -0.98 -10.78 4.39
C ALA A 128 -1.62 -9.54 3.74
N ASN A 129 -1.79 -8.47 4.51
CA ASN A 129 -2.31 -7.18 4.03
C ASN A 129 -1.15 -6.20 3.86
N VAL A 130 -0.66 -6.03 2.62
CA VAL A 130 0.51 -5.22 2.32
C VAL A 130 0.13 -4.06 1.42
N LYS A 131 0.70 -2.87 1.68
CA LYS A 131 0.66 -1.77 0.73
C LYS A 131 1.70 -2.01 -0.36
N THR A 132 1.25 -2.11 -1.59
CA THR A 132 2.07 -2.51 -2.73
C THR A 132 2.17 -1.39 -3.77
N SER A 133 3.34 -1.28 -4.37
CA SER A 133 3.68 -0.45 -5.53
C SER A 133 4.49 -1.29 -6.50
N PHE A 134 5.05 -0.70 -7.56
CA PHE A 134 5.77 -1.48 -8.58
C PHE A 134 7.05 -0.79 -9.02
N CYS A 135 7.96 -1.56 -9.61
CA CYS A 135 9.11 -1.01 -10.32
C CYS A 135 9.34 -1.76 -11.63
N THR A 136 9.98 -1.10 -12.60
CA THR A 136 10.18 -1.65 -13.93
C THR A 136 11.38 -1.02 -14.60
N ASN A 137 12.07 -1.78 -15.46
CA ASN A 137 13.06 -1.24 -16.38
C ASN A 137 12.50 -1.05 -17.80
N LEU A 138 11.18 -1.22 -18.02
CA LEU A 138 10.53 -1.01 -19.31
C LEU A 138 10.39 0.49 -19.64
N ASP A 139 10.16 1.32 -18.62
CA ASP A 139 10.02 2.76 -18.81
C ASP A 139 11.39 3.43 -18.90
N LYS A 140 11.73 3.88 -20.10
CA LYS A 140 13.01 4.55 -20.38
C LYS A 140 12.95 6.06 -20.23
N LYS A 141 11.77 6.62 -19.93
CA LYS A 141 11.53 8.07 -19.93
C LYS A 141 11.46 8.63 -18.52
N TYR A 142 10.84 7.92 -17.59
CA TYR A 142 10.54 8.45 -16.27
C TYR A 142 11.23 7.65 -15.17
N LYS A 143 11.84 8.34 -14.20
CA LYS A 143 12.40 7.70 -12.99
C LYS A 143 11.32 7.32 -11.98
N ILE A 144 10.27 8.14 -11.87
CA ILE A 144 9.15 7.93 -10.95
C ILE A 144 7.85 8.27 -11.68
N ARG A 145 6.82 7.43 -11.52
CA ARG A 145 5.48 7.67 -12.05
C ARG A 145 4.44 7.47 -10.97
N LEU A 146 3.46 8.38 -10.94
CA LEU A 146 2.27 8.24 -10.09
C LEU A 146 1.15 7.62 -10.93
N VAL A 147 0.69 6.42 -10.56
CA VAL A 147 -0.33 5.69 -11.34
C VAL A 147 -1.55 5.41 -10.45
N PRO A 148 -2.48 6.38 -10.34
CA PRO A 148 -3.67 6.23 -9.50
C PRO A 148 -4.65 5.17 -10.02
N TYR A 149 -4.52 4.77 -11.30
CA TYR A 149 -5.33 3.72 -11.92
C TYR A 149 -5.37 2.45 -11.06
N PHE A 150 -4.23 1.96 -10.59
CA PHE A 150 -4.16 0.73 -9.80
C PHE A 150 -4.99 0.81 -8.52
N LYS A 151 -4.96 1.94 -7.83
CA LYS A 151 -5.77 2.15 -6.63
C LYS A 151 -7.26 2.07 -6.97
N SER A 152 -7.69 2.74 -8.04
CA SER A 152 -9.08 2.67 -8.49
C SER A 152 -9.47 1.27 -8.96
N ALA A 153 -8.67 0.60 -9.80
CA ALA A 153 -9.01 -0.69 -10.40
C ALA A 153 -9.02 -1.84 -9.39
N ILE A 154 -8.15 -1.76 -8.37
CA ILE A 154 -7.98 -2.83 -7.38
C ILE A 154 -8.81 -2.58 -6.11
N GLU A 155 -8.74 -1.39 -5.52
CA GLU A 155 -9.44 -1.12 -4.25
C GLU A 155 -10.95 -0.90 -4.44
N THR A 156 -11.44 -0.43 -5.61
CA THR A 156 -12.89 -0.24 -5.80
C THR A 156 -13.65 -1.55 -5.92
N LYS A 157 -12.97 -2.66 -6.24
CA LYS A 157 -13.55 -4.01 -6.17
C LYS A 157 -13.65 -4.52 -4.72
N THR A 158 -12.92 -3.92 -3.79
CA THR A 158 -13.00 -4.20 -2.35
C THR A 158 -13.79 -3.09 -1.63
N ASN A 159 -15.11 -3.20 -1.62
CA ASN A 159 -16.05 -2.36 -0.85
C ASN A 159 -15.90 -0.83 -1.04
N LYS A 160 -16.71 -0.25 -1.94
CA LYS A 160 -17.06 1.18 -1.88
C LYS A 160 -17.71 1.48 -0.53
N ARG A 161 -16.91 1.91 0.44
CA ARG A 161 -17.44 2.52 1.66
C ARG A 161 -17.92 3.91 1.29
N THR A 162 -19.21 4.16 1.43
CA THR A 162 -19.75 5.52 1.31
C THR A 162 -19.07 6.40 2.36
N VAL A 163 -18.31 7.40 1.89
CA VAL A 163 -17.69 8.40 2.76
C VAL A 163 -18.71 9.51 2.95
N TYR A 164 -19.11 9.75 4.19
CA TYR A 164 -20.00 10.85 4.55
C TYR A 164 -19.20 11.98 5.18
N GLU A 165 -19.47 13.20 4.74
CA GLU A 165 -19.08 14.40 5.48
C GLU A 165 -20.19 14.73 6.47
N TYR A 166 -19.83 14.83 7.74
CA TYR A 166 -20.77 15.16 8.81
C TYR A 166 -20.64 16.64 9.20
N PRO A 167 -21.74 17.30 9.59
CA PRO A 167 -21.66 18.63 10.20
C PRO A 167 -20.68 18.65 11.37
N LYS A 168 -19.97 19.76 11.59
CA LYS A 168 -18.95 19.91 12.65
C LYS A 168 -19.45 19.59 14.06
N ASN A 169 -20.76 19.74 14.29
CA ASN A 169 -21.42 19.47 15.56
C ASN A 169 -21.67 17.97 15.80
N VAL A 170 -21.49 17.10 14.80
CA VAL A 170 -21.69 15.66 14.93
C VAL A 170 -20.35 15.00 15.24
N ILE A 171 -20.28 14.33 16.39
CA ILE A 171 -19.12 13.55 16.79
C ILE A 171 -19.49 12.08 16.96
N THR A 172 -18.61 11.19 16.54
CA THR A 172 -18.64 9.75 16.81
C THR A 172 -17.28 9.33 17.34
N SER A 173 -17.19 8.15 17.96
CA SER A 173 -15.90 7.61 18.40
C SER A 173 -14.87 7.59 17.25
N ALA A 174 -15.28 7.12 16.06
CA ALA A 174 -14.43 7.09 14.87
C ALA A 174 -14.00 8.49 14.38
N LEU A 175 -14.90 9.49 14.45
CA LEU A 175 -14.56 10.87 14.10
C LEU A 175 -13.59 11.49 15.12
N LEU A 176 -13.69 11.14 16.41
CA LEU A 176 -12.80 11.64 17.46
C LEU A 176 -11.40 11.02 17.39
N THR A 177 -11.25 9.78 16.92
CA THR A 177 -9.95 9.13 16.72
C THR A 177 -8.99 9.97 15.87
N LYS A 178 -9.49 10.71 14.87
CA LYS A 178 -8.65 11.57 14.02
C LYS A 178 -8.02 12.74 14.80
N TYR A 179 -8.63 13.17 15.90
CA TYR A 179 -8.10 14.23 16.78
C TYR A 179 -7.12 13.63 17.79
N ILE A 180 -7.41 12.44 18.34
CA ILE A 180 -6.48 11.69 19.20
C ILE A 180 -5.15 11.43 18.46
N ASN A 181 -5.23 10.97 17.21
CA ASN A 181 -4.05 10.72 16.37
C ASN A 181 -3.25 11.99 16.04
N LYS A 182 -3.81 13.17 16.34
CA LYS A 182 -3.14 14.48 16.22
C LYS A 182 -2.72 15.05 17.57
N GLY A 183 -2.74 14.25 18.65
CA GLY A 183 -2.36 14.71 19.99
C GLY A 183 -3.38 15.62 20.67
N VAL A 184 -4.61 15.75 20.14
CA VAL A 184 -5.62 16.63 20.72
C VAL A 184 -6.17 16.01 22.01
N CYS A 185 -5.92 16.68 23.13
CA CYS A 185 -6.58 16.43 24.41
C CYS A 185 -7.73 17.44 24.61
N MET A 186 -8.96 16.95 24.76
CA MET A 186 -10.15 17.77 24.98
C MET A 186 -11.23 16.97 25.70
N ASP A 187 -11.78 17.59 26.75
CA ASP A 187 -12.93 17.07 27.48
C ASP A 187 -14.24 17.70 27.00
N PHE A 188 -15.31 16.92 27.05
CA PHE A 188 -16.67 17.36 26.73
C PHE A 188 -17.54 17.24 27.97
N LYS A 189 -18.17 18.33 28.40
CA LYS A 189 -19.07 18.28 29.55
C LYS A 189 -20.39 17.61 29.17
N LYS A 190 -21.09 17.05 30.17
CA LYS A 190 -22.36 16.33 29.97
C LYS A 190 -23.45 17.21 29.34
N ASP A 191 -23.53 18.46 29.75
CA ASP A 191 -24.47 19.48 29.27
C ASP A 191 -24.10 20.04 27.88
N GLU A 192 -22.89 19.80 27.40
CA GLU A 192 -22.44 20.17 26.05
C GLU A 192 -22.70 19.05 25.01
N CYS A 193 -23.21 17.89 25.44
CA CYS A 193 -23.36 16.70 24.62
C CYS A 193 -24.81 16.20 24.61
N PHE A 194 -25.38 16.05 23.42
CA PHE A 194 -26.68 15.41 23.24
C PHE A 194 -26.53 14.08 22.51
N LYS A 195 -26.93 12.98 23.14
CA LYS A 195 -26.79 11.63 22.55
C LYS A 195 -27.69 11.48 21.33
N ILE A 196 -27.13 10.99 20.23
CA ILE A 196 -27.89 10.64 19.02
C ILE A 196 -27.64 9.19 18.62
N ALA A 197 -28.72 8.47 18.33
CA ALA A 197 -28.63 7.14 17.71
C ALA A 197 -28.36 7.25 16.20
N ASN A 198 -28.95 8.26 15.54
CA ASN A 198 -28.79 8.53 14.11
C ASN A 198 -29.21 9.98 13.76
N LEU A 199 -28.87 10.47 12.57
CA LEU A 199 -29.32 11.76 12.03
C LEU A 199 -30.59 11.60 11.19
N ASP A 200 -31.48 12.59 11.18
CA ASP A 200 -32.74 12.50 10.43
C ASP A 200 -32.51 12.37 8.92
N PHE A 201 -31.57 13.12 8.35
CA PHE A 201 -31.14 12.94 6.95
C PHE A 201 -30.72 11.49 6.64
N LEU A 202 -29.98 10.85 7.56
CA LEU A 202 -29.58 9.46 7.38
C LEU A 202 -30.79 8.52 7.50
N LYS A 203 -31.72 8.77 8.43
CA LYS A 203 -32.96 7.99 8.55
C LYS A 203 -33.80 8.05 7.28
N GLU A 204 -33.99 9.24 6.70
CA GLU A 204 -34.72 9.45 5.45
C GLU A 204 -34.13 8.65 4.29
N LYS A 205 -32.79 8.54 4.26
CA LYS A 205 -32.06 7.75 3.26
C LYS A 205 -31.91 6.27 3.63
N ARG A 206 -32.53 5.81 4.72
CA ARG A 206 -32.38 4.44 5.28
C ARG A 206 -30.91 4.06 5.58
N LEU A 207 -30.10 5.05 5.93
CA LEU A 207 -28.71 4.93 6.33
C LEU A 207 -28.57 5.03 7.86
N LYS A 208 -27.42 4.63 8.39
CA LYS A 208 -27.14 4.65 9.84
C LYS A 208 -25.80 5.29 10.16
N LEU A 209 -25.79 6.10 11.23
CA LEU A 209 -24.58 6.54 11.89
C LEU A 209 -23.86 5.33 12.51
N PHE A 210 -22.60 5.14 12.15
CA PHE A 210 -21.83 3.99 12.61
C PHE A 210 -21.55 4.07 14.11
N GLY A 211 -22.11 3.13 14.89
CA GLY A 211 -21.87 3.03 16.34
C GLY A 211 -22.54 4.11 17.20
N SER A 212 -23.47 4.91 16.66
CA SER A 212 -24.09 6.10 17.29
C SER A 212 -23.11 7.26 17.56
N GLY A 213 -23.59 8.41 18.06
CA GLY A 213 -22.77 9.60 18.27
C GLY A 213 -23.37 10.60 19.25
N PHE A 214 -22.84 11.82 19.24
CA PHE A 214 -23.34 12.96 19.98
C PHE A 214 -23.42 14.19 19.07
N LEU A 215 -24.39 15.06 19.35
CA LEU A 215 -24.36 16.46 18.94
C LEU A 215 -23.65 17.27 20.01
N ILE A 216 -22.79 18.19 19.60
CA ILE A 216 -22.11 19.15 20.48
C ILE A 216 -22.47 20.58 20.11
N SER A 217 -22.33 21.50 21.07
CA SER A 217 -22.55 22.93 20.82
C SER A 217 -21.61 23.47 19.74
N SER A 218 -22.05 24.49 18.99
CA SER A 218 -21.23 25.10 17.93
C SER A 218 -19.94 25.67 18.49
N LYS A 219 -19.98 26.27 19.68
CA LYS A 219 -18.80 26.74 20.41
C LYS A 219 -17.79 25.59 20.59
N LYS A 220 -18.25 24.44 21.05
CA LYS A 220 -17.38 23.27 21.29
C LYS A 220 -16.83 22.68 20.00
N ALA A 221 -17.65 22.61 18.95
CA ALA A 221 -17.20 22.17 17.63
C ALA A 221 -16.11 23.08 17.06
N ASP A 222 -16.22 24.39 17.28
CA ASP A 222 -15.21 25.37 16.84
C ASP A 222 -13.92 25.27 17.65
N GLU A 223 -14.01 25.08 18.97
CA GLU A 223 -12.84 24.77 19.81
C GLU A 223 -12.13 23.50 19.32
N LEU A 224 -12.87 22.43 19.03
CA LEU A 224 -12.32 21.15 18.57
C LEU A 224 -11.61 21.29 17.22
N ASN A 225 -12.16 22.09 16.30
CA ASN A 225 -11.56 22.34 14.99
C ASN A 225 -10.35 23.29 15.06
N LYS A 226 -10.30 24.22 16.02
CA LYS A 226 -9.16 25.13 16.24
C LYS A 226 -7.93 24.42 16.81
N LYS A 227 -8.11 23.36 17.61
CA LYS A 227 -7.00 22.54 18.13
C LYS A 227 -6.30 21.67 17.06
N ASN A 228 -6.49 21.94 15.77
CA ASN A 228 -5.84 21.23 14.66
C ASN A 228 -4.37 21.62 14.41
N VAL A 229 -3.69 22.31 15.34
CA VAL A 229 -2.35 22.85 15.09
C VAL A 229 -1.39 22.51 16.22
N SER A 230 -0.77 21.35 16.13
CA SER A 230 0.68 21.18 15.99
C SER A 230 0.95 19.68 15.91
N LYS A 231 1.79 19.25 14.98
CA LYS A 231 2.51 18.00 15.21
C LYS A 231 3.71 18.40 16.04
N ASP A 232 3.85 17.86 17.24
CA ASP A 232 5.16 17.80 17.86
C ASP A 232 6.03 16.96 16.93
N VAL A 233 7.03 17.60 16.33
CA VAL A 233 7.99 16.92 15.46
C VAL A 233 9.29 16.88 16.24
N ASP A 234 9.73 15.68 16.60
CA ASP A 234 10.97 15.51 17.37
C ASP A 234 12.19 16.07 16.62
N TYR A 235 12.13 16.08 15.28
CA TYR A 235 13.22 16.55 14.42
C TYR A 235 12.70 17.25 13.17
N VAL A 236 13.33 18.38 12.83
CA VAL A 236 13.16 19.04 11.52
C VAL A 236 14.26 18.52 10.60
N VAL A 237 13.88 17.96 9.45
CA VAL A 237 14.82 17.46 8.44
C VAL A 237 15.22 18.62 7.52
N GLU A 238 16.50 18.97 7.49
CA GLU A 238 17.05 20.02 6.62
C GLU A 238 17.88 19.42 5.49
N LEU A 239 17.81 20.04 4.31
CA LEU A 239 18.68 19.70 3.18
C LEU A 239 20.09 20.26 3.40
N SER A 240 21.10 19.42 3.23
CA SER A 240 22.50 19.82 3.17
C SER A 240 22.80 20.71 1.95
N ASP A 241 23.88 21.49 2.02
CA ASP A 241 24.33 22.31 0.90
C ASP A 241 24.57 21.48 -0.37
N LYS A 242 25.11 20.27 -0.21
CA LYS A 242 25.30 19.32 -1.32
C LYS A 242 23.97 18.95 -1.99
N GLU A 243 22.93 18.66 -1.23
CA GLU A 243 21.60 18.33 -1.77
C GLU A 243 20.95 19.55 -2.44
N ARG A 244 21.14 20.75 -1.89
CA ARG A 244 20.68 22.00 -2.51
C ARG A 244 21.38 22.28 -3.85
N GLU A 245 22.69 22.00 -3.94
CA GLU A 245 23.44 22.11 -5.19
C GLU A 245 23.00 21.05 -6.22
N ILE A 246 22.62 19.85 -5.79
CA ILE A 246 22.02 18.86 -6.69
C ILE A 246 20.70 19.40 -7.25
N ILE A 247 19.81 19.94 -6.41
CA ILE A 247 18.52 20.50 -6.84
C ILE A 247 18.70 21.62 -7.87
N LYS A 248 19.71 22.48 -7.72
CA LYS A 248 19.99 23.56 -8.70
C LYS A 248 20.37 23.05 -10.09
N ARG A 249 20.81 21.80 -10.21
CA ARG A 249 21.29 21.18 -11.46
C ARG A 249 20.26 20.26 -12.12
N LEU A 250 19.14 19.96 -11.45
CA LEU A 250 18.02 19.19 -11.99
C LEU A 250 17.12 20.09 -12.86
#